data_AF-A0A7S2L0R3-F1
#
_entry.id   AF-A0A7S2L0R3-F1
#
_cell.length_a   1.000
_cell.length_b   1.000
_cell.length_c   1.000
_cell.angle_alpha   90.00
_cell.angle_beta   90.00
_cell.angle_gamma   90.00
#
_symmetry.space_group_name_H-M   'P 1'
#
loop_
_entity.id
_entity.type
_entity.pdbx_description
1 polymer ?
#
loop_
_entity_poly.entity_id
_entity_poly.type
_entity_poly.pdbx_seq_one_letter_code
_entity_poly.pdbx_strand_id
1 'polypeptide(L)'
;MKYSTALLAAITATATSGTCAFQSAAITSSKRTTTTPPSIYPTNTALLAATLNDSSTQQVSSPTAAATATTGGKRKKTKAERLELASKGLQVHVIGLSIHHAQVEVREKLAIPESEWNEQSALITSTGQVEEAAILSTCNRFEIYFAASDPHEANARVMEFLQERSGLPVSVLRRNIFMLEGDDAVWHLMRVAGGLDSLVVGEGQILSQVRQCHLHSIEEDGCGGKVLSRLLNNAVAAGKRVRSETAISKGSVSISSAAVELSEHMCMKDLNLPFSEARLAVVGAGTMTRLLITHLASRGLERIAIVNRSMPRPMELQEQFPDVDIEIVLEDGLWDVVGRSDIVYTATSSPDYVIDKALLEEHGQDGGRPLMLVDIAVPRNIGSDSGELDGVKPYNVDDLK
;
A
#
# COMPACT_ATOMS: atom_id res chain seq x y z
N MET A 1 -1.05 45.34 -21.33
CA MET A 1 -0.36 45.39 -22.64
C MET A 1 -0.60 44.06 -23.33
N LYS A 2 -1.17 44.10 -24.54
CA LYS A 2 -1.59 42.96 -25.36
C LYS A 2 -0.48 42.59 -26.34
N TYR A 3 -0.14 41.31 -26.47
CA TYR A 3 0.42 40.68 -27.68
C TYR A 3 -0.15 39.25 -27.70
N SER A 4 -1.11 38.89 -28.54
CA SER A 4 -1.16 38.77 -30.01
C SER A 4 -0.90 37.32 -30.45
N THR A 5 -2.02 36.65 -30.70
CA THR A 5 -2.25 35.47 -31.52
C THR A 5 -1.59 35.54 -32.90
N ALA A 6 -1.06 34.40 -33.37
CA ALA A 6 -1.35 33.75 -34.66
C ALA A 6 -0.13 33.01 -35.23
N LEU A 7 -0.22 31.68 -35.36
CA LEU A 7 0.02 31.03 -36.65
C LEU A 7 -0.71 29.67 -36.68
N LEU A 8 -1.54 29.52 -37.70
CA LEU A 8 -2.33 28.35 -38.03
C LEU A 8 -1.76 27.76 -39.33
N ALA A 9 -1.98 26.46 -39.51
CA ALA A 9 -2.09 25.72 -40.77
C ALA A 9 -0.85 25.00 -41.32
N ALA A 10 -0.97 23.66 -41.28
CA ALA A 10 -1.07 22.77 -42.45
C ALA A 10 0.00 21.66 -42.47
N ILE A 11 -0.44 20.40 -42.39
CA ILE A 11 -0.23 19.37 -43.43
C ILE A 11 -1.23 18.23 -43.18
N THR A 12 -2.04 17.99 -44.21
CA THR A 12 -2.96 16.86 -44.42
C THR A 12 -2.35 15.90 -45.46
N ALA A 13 -2.46 14.59 -45.22
CA ALA A 13 -2.44 13.44 -46.16
C ALA A 13 -1.86 12.23 -45.41
N THR A 14 -2.31 10.97 -45.49
CA THR A 14 -3.26 10.25 -46.35
C THR A 14 -3.49 8.88 -45.70
N ALA A 15 -4.68 8.33 -45.86
CA ALA A 15 -5.06 6.99 -45.40
C ALA A 15 -4.47 5.88 -46.29
N THR A 16 -4.15 4.73 -45.69
CA THR A 16 -4.28 3.42 -46.35
C THR A 16 -4.61 2.32 -45.33
N SER A 17 -5.58 1.52 -45.75
CA SER A 17 -6.19 0.34 -45.16
C SER A 17 -5.25 -0.85 -44.97
N GLY A 18 -5.50 -1.66 -43.94
CA GLY A 18 -4.90 -2.98 -43.77
C GLY A 18 -5.69 -3.84 -42.78
N THR A 19 -6.82 -4.38 -43.22
CA THR A 19 -7.57 -5.45 -42.56
C THR A 19 -6.79 -6.77 -42.64
N CYS A 20 -6.63 -7.48 -41.52
CA CYS A 20 -6.43 -8.92 -41.54
C CYS A 20 -7.13 -9.55 -40.34
N ALA A 21 -8.19 -10.31 -40.63
CA ALA A 21 -8.84 -11.23 -39.72
C ALA A 21 -8.35 -12.63 -40.08
N PHE A 22 -7.92 -13.44 -39.11
CA PHE A 22 -7.87 -14.90 -39.28
C PHE A 22 -8.07 -15.64 -37.94
N GLN A 23 -9.29 -16.16 -37.83
CA GLN A 23 -9.74 -17.46 -37.33
C GLN A 23 -9.17 -18.13 -36.06
N SER A 24 -10.14 -18.39 -35.18
CA SER A 24 -10.27 -19.44 -34.17
C SER A 24 -9.85 -20.85 -34.63
N ALA A 25 -9.28 -21.63 -33.70
CA ALA A 25 -9.35 -23.08 -33.70
C ALA A 25 -9.74 -23.58 -32.30
N ALA A 26 -10.95 -24.12 -32.19
CA ALA A 26 -11.39 -24.95 -31.08
C ALA A 26 -11.03 -26.41 -31.38
N ILE A 27 -10.49 -27.15 -30.39
CA ILE A 27 -10.41 -28.61 -30.41
C ILE A 27 -10.89 -29.17 -29.06
N THR A 28 -12.13 -29.63 -29.11
CA THR A 28 -12.76 -30.83 -28.52
C THR A 28 -12.25 -31.50 -27.24
N SER A 29 -13.27 -31.76 -26.40
CA SER A 29 -13.41 -32.67 -25.26
C SER A 29 -12.74 -34.05 -25.34
N SER A 30 -12.37 -34.57 -24.17
CA SER A 30 -12.62 -35.98 -23.82
C SER A 30 -13.15 -36.09 -22.38
N LYS A 31 -14.05 -37.06 -22.20
CA LYS A 31 -14.91 -37.30 -21.04
C LYS A 31 -14.46 -38.62 -20.36
N ARG A 32 -14.86 -38.76 -19.07
CA ARG A 32 -15.00 -39.99 -18.25
C ARG A 32 -13.69 -40.58 -17.67
N THR A 33 -13.64 -41.12 -16.44
CA THR A 33 -14.68 -41.70 -15.57
C THR A 33 -14.16 -41.92 -14.13
N THR A 34 -15.03 -41.68 -13.14
CA THR A 34 -15.28 -42.43 -11.88
C THR A 34 -14.11 -42.94 -10.99
N THR A 35 -14.11 -42.59 -9.70
CA THR A 35 -14.50 -43.48 -8.56
C THR A 35 -14.17 -42.86 -7.18
N THR A 36 -15.17 -42.82 -6.29
CA THR A 36 -15.10 -42.76 -4.80
C THR A 36 -15.15 -44.19 -4.23
N PRO A 37 -15.01 -44.47 -2.90
CA PRO A 37 -14.35 -43.84 -1.72
C PRO A 37 -13.42 -44.92 -1.02
N PRO A 38 -13.08 -45.02 0.31
CA PRO A 38 -13.57 -44.32 1.50
C PRO A 38 -12.60 -43.94 2.67
N SER A 39 -13.21 -43.20 3.60
CA SER A 39 -12.91 -42.88 5.00
C SER A 39 -12.28 -43.98 5.87
N ILE A 40 -11.28 -43.62 6.69
CA ILE A 40 -10.85 -44.35 7.90
C ILE A 40 -10.46 -43.35 9.00
N TYR A 41 -11.14 -43.42 10.15
CA TYR A 41 -10.73 -42.83 11.44
C TYR A 41 -9.59 -43.63 12.08
N PRO A 42 -8.90 -43.07 13.08
CA PRO A 42 -8.89 -43.78 14.35
C PRO A 42 -9.16 -42.90 15.58
N THR A 43 -9.97 -43.47 16.45
CA THR A 43 -10.12 -43.21 17.88
C THR A 43 -8.98 -43.87 18.67
N ASN A 44 -8.43 -43.20 19.70
CA ASN A 44 -8.34 -43.79 21.05
C ASN A 44 -7.92 -42.75 22.12
N THR A 45 -8.84 -42.47 23.05
CA THR A 45 -8.74 -42.78 24.50
C THR A 45 -7.34 -43.11 25.04
N ALA A 46 -6.84 -42.61 26.18
CA ALA A 46 -7.49 -42.63 27.50
C ALA A 46 -6.50 -42.14 28.59
N LEU A 47 -7.07 -41.60 29.70
CA LEU A 47 -6.68 -41.83 31.13
C LEU A 47 -5.30 -41.34 31.65
N LEU A 48 -5.08 -40.91 32.90
CA LEU A 48 -5.86 -40.81 34.15
C LEU A 48 -4.99 -40.04 35.19
N ALA A 49 -5.63 -39.20 36.05
CA ALA A 49 -5.36 -38.91 37.48
C ALA A 49 -3.93 -38.52 37.96
N ALA A 50 -3.69 -37.89 39.13
CA ALA A 50 -4.47 -37.69 40.35
C ALA A 50 -3.79 -36.59 41.22
N THR A 51 -4.62 -35.78 41.90
CA THR A 51 -4.63 -35.42 43.35
C THR A 51 -3.35 -35.07 44.14
N LEU A 52 -3.44 -33.98 44.94
CA LEU A 52 -3.47 -33.90 46.43
C LEU A 52 -3.31 -32.41 46.88
N ASN A 53 -4.28 -31.81 47.60
CA ASN A 53 -4.32 -31.48 49.05
C ASN A 53 -3.00 -30.91 49.64
N ASP A 54 -2.95 -29.88 50.49
CA ASP A 54 -3.79 -29.56 51.64
C ASP A 54 -3.57 -28.09 52.13
N SER A 55 -4.42 -27.72 53.08
CA SER A 55 -4.71 -26.45 53.76
C SER A 55 -3.71 -25.95 54.82
N SER A 56 -3.72 -24.63 55.11
CA SER A 56 -3.81 -24.07 56.48
C SER A 56 -3.78 -22.52 56.51
N THR A 57 -4.49 -22.00 57.49
CA THR A 57 -4.95 -20.63 57.76
C THR A 57 -4.00 -19.81 58.66
N GLN A 58 -4.03 -18.47 58.55
CA GLN A 58 -4.09 -17.55 59.72
C GLN A 58 -4.45 -16.09 59.32
N GLN A 59 -5.34 -15.49 60.12
CA GLN A 59 -5.92 -14.14 60.03
C GLN A 59 -5.08 -13.08 60.74
N VAL A 60 -5.07 -11.83 60.25
CA VAL A 60 -5.06 -10.58 61.07
C VAL A 60 -5.86 -9.46 60.34
N SER A 61 -6.45 -8.58 61.13
CA SER A 61 -7.54 -7.59 60.97
C SER A 61 -7.44 -6.42 59.95
N SER A 62 -8.65 -5.94 59.59
CA SER A 62 -9.14 -4.80 58.76
C SER A 62 -8.69 -3.37 59.22
N PRO A 63 -8.86 -2.23 58.46
CA PRO A 63 -10.09 -1.87 57.72
C PRO A 63 -10.01 -0.97 56.43
N THR A 64 -11.15 -0.96 55.72
CA THR A 64 -11.74 0.11 54.86
C THR A 64 -10.96 0.69 53.69
N ALA A 65 -11.39 0.33 52.47
CA ALA A 65 -11.70 1.29 51.40
C ALA A 65 -12.64 0.62 50.39
N ALA A 66 -13.82 1.22 50.18
CA ALA A 66 -14.77 0.80 49.17
C ALA A 66 -14.18 1.01 47.76
N ALA A 67 -13.81 -0.07 47.09
CA ALA A 67 -13.52 -0.08 45.67
C ALA A 67 -14.63 -0.85 44.98
N THR A 68 -15.57 -0.12 44.38
CA THR A 68 -16.59 -0.67 43.49
C THR A 68 -15.87 -1.21 42.25
N ALA A 69 -15.52 -2.49 42.29
CA ALA A 69 -14.99 -3.21 41.14
C ALA A 69 -16.13 -3.39 40.12
N THR A 70 -16.21 -2.50 39.14
CA THR A 70 -16.94 -2.76 37.90
C THR A 70 -16.18 -3.84 37.12
N THR A 71 -16.51 -5.09 37.40
CA THR A 71 -16.20 -6.24 36.58
C THR A 71 -16.97 -6.12 35.27
N GLY A 72 -16.34 -5.54 34.26
CA GLY A 72 -16.83 -5.52 32.87
C GLY A 72 -16.72 -6.91 32.23
N GLY A 73 -17.50 -7.88 32.73
CA GLY A 73 -17.67 -9.16 32.07
C GLY A 73 -18.50 -8.96 30.79
N LYS A 74 -17.91 -9.24 29.62
CA LYS A 74 -18.64 -9.25 28.34
C LYS A 74 -19.82 -10.23 28.44
N ARG A 75 -21.05 -9.71 28.51
CA ARG A 75 -22.28 -10.51 28.52
C ARG A 75 -22.37 -11.26 27.19
N LYS A 76 -22.36 -12.60 27.23
CA LYS A 76 -22.66 -13.43 26.04
C LYS A 76 -24.09 -13.12 25.58
N LYS A 77 -24.23 -12.71 24.32
CA LYS A 77 -25.52 -12.42 23.70
C LYS A 77 -26.42 -13.65 23.66
N THR A 78 -27.70 -13.42 23.88
CA THR A 78 -28.74 -14.44 23.81
C THR A 78 -28.99 -14.87 22.38
N LYS A 79 -29.57 -16.06 22.19
CA LYS A 79 -29.93 -16.59 20.86
C LYS A 79 -30.86 -15.64 20.08
N ALA A 80 -31.73 -14.90 20.78
CA ALA A 80 -32.65 -13.93 20.18
C ALA A 80 -31.90 -12.69 19.65
N GLU A 81 -30.98 -12.12 20.44
CA GLU A 81 -30.14 -10.98 20.01
C GLU A 81 -29.27 -11.36 18.80
N ARG A 82 -28.74 -12.59 18.76
CA ARG A 82 -27.98 -13.09 17.59
C ARG A 82 -28.85 -13.26 16.35
N LEU A 83 -30.11 -13.66 16.52
CA LEU A 83 -31.06 -13.83 15.42
C LEU A 83 -31.56 -12.48 14.88
N GLU A 84 -31.70 -11.47 15.74
CA GLU A 84 -32.06 -10.09 15.37
C GLU A 84 -30.90 -9.36 14.69
N LEU A 85 -29.66 -9.60 15.11
CA LEU A 85 -28.47 -9.15 14.40
C LEU A 85 -28.33 -9.82 13.04
N ALA A 86 -28.63 -11.12 12.93
CA ALA A 86 -28.65 -11.83 11.66
C ALA A 86 -29.80 -11.40 10.72
N SER A 87 -30.86 -10.76 11.26
CA SER A 87 -31.94 -10.20 10.44
C SER A 87 -31.64 -8.78 9.96
N LYS A 88 -30.69 -8.08 10.60
CA LYS A 88 -30.06 -6.86 10.09
C LYS A 88 -28.99 -7.28 9.08
N GLY A 89 -29.19 -6.96 7.81
CA GLY A 89 -28.20 -7.24 6.76
C GLY A 89 -26.82 -6.66 7.09
N LEU A 90 -25.78 -7.13 6.40
CA LEU A 90 -24.41 -6.68 6.62
C LEU A 90 -24.28 -5.17 6.38
N GLN A 91 -23.65 -4.47 7.32
CA GLN A 91 -23.29 -3.07 7.19
C GLN A 91 -21.83 -2.95 6.76
N VAL A 92 -21.55 -2.02 5.85
CA VAL A 92 -20.20 -1.75 5.36
C VAL A 92 -19.51 -0.76 6.28
N HIS A 93 -18.25 -1.02 6.57
CA HIS A 93 -17.39 -0.15 7.34
C HIS A 93 -16.02 -0.04 6.68
N VAL A 94 -15.31 1.05 7.00
CA VAL A 94 -13.89 1.18 6.71
C VAL A 94 -13.18 1.68 7.95
N ILE A 95 -12.09 1.01 8.31
CA ILE A 95 -11.12 1.50 9.29
C ILE A 95 -9.81 1.63 8.56
N GLY A 96 -9.19 2.79 8.62
CA GLY A 96 -7.95 3.02 7.91
C GLY A 96 -7.19 4.24 8.40
N LEU A 97 -6.06 4.46 7.75
CA LEU A 97 -5.24 5.63 7.91
C LEU A 97 -4.83 6.18 6.54
N SER A 98 -4.57 7.48 6.49
CA SER A 98 -4.17 8.18 5.27
C SER A 98 -3.08 9.20 5.59
N ILE A 99 -2.30 9.54 4.58
CA ILE A 99 -1.26 10.59 4.58
C ILE A 99 -1.75 11.95 5.09
N HIS A 100 -3.06 12.20 5.05
CA HIS A 100 -3.67 13.43 5.55
C HIS A 100 -3.64 13.55 7.09
N HIS A 101 -3.58 12.45 7.81
CA HIS A 101 -3.68 12.46 9.29
C HIS A 101 -2.72 11.49 10.00
N ALA A 102 -1.94 10.67 9.27
CA ALA A 102 -0.94 9.77 9.82
C ALA A 102 0.40 9.94 9.10
N GLN A 103 1.48 10.08 9.88
CA GLN A 103 2.85 10.15 9.36
C GLN A 103 3.34 8.77 8.90
N VAL A 104 4.27 8.74 7.94
CA VAL A 104 4.79 7.52 7.32
C VAL A 104 5.29 6.49 8.34
N GLU A 105 5.88 6.92 9.47
CA GLU A 105 6.35 6.04 10.57
C GLU A 105 5.25 5.16 11.17
N VAL A 106 4.00 5.66 11.17
CA VAL A 106 2.83 4.92 11.64
C VAL A 106 2.27 4.05 10.51
N ARG A 107 2.27 4.58 9.28
CA ARG A 107 1.67 3.91 8.11
C ARG A 107 2.45 2.69 7.68
N GLU A 108 3.78 2.77 7.67
CA GLU A 108 4.66 1.67 7.26
C GLU A 108 4.51 0.43 8.14
N LYS A 109 4.22 0.60 9.44
CA LYS A 109 3.97 -0.50 10.38
C LYS A 109 2.68 -1.28 10.10
N LEU A 110 1.78 -0.68 9.33
CA LEU A 110 0.54 -1.31 8.90
C LEU A 110 0.58 -1.73 7.43
N ALA A 111 1.65 -1.44 6.69
CA ALA A 111 1.75 -1.79 5.29
C ALA A 111 1.73 -3.33 5.11
N ILE A 112 0.94 -3.77 4.13
CA ILE A 112 0.79 -5.18 3.77
C ILE A 112 1.10 -5.33 2.28
N PRO A 113 2.08 -6.18 1.91
CA PRO A 113 2.34 -6.53 0.52
C PRO A 113 1.09 -7.08 -0.17
N GLU A 114 0.93 -6.77 -1.46
CA GLU A 114 -0.24 -7.23 -2.25
C GLU A 114 -0.44 -8.75 -2.20
N SER A 115 0.65 -9.52 -2.18
CA SER A 115 0.61 -10.99 -2.09
C SER A 115 0.03 -11.54 -0.78
N GLU A 116 -0.05 -10.72 0.28
CA GLU A 116 -0.55 -11.11 1.59
C GLU A 116 -1.98 -10.62 1.86
N TRP A 117 -2.60 -9.86 0.95
CA TRP A 117 -3.90 -9.23 1.21
C TRP A 117 -5.00 -10.24 1.57
N ASN A 118 -5.09 -11.36 0.85
CA ASN A 118 -6.11 -12.39 1.09
C ASN A 118 -5.85 -13.13 2.41
N GLU A 119 -4.60 -13.50 2.70
CA GLU A 119 -4.22 -14.14 3.96
C GLU A 119 -4.57 -13.26 5.17
N GLN A 120 -4.26 -11.97 5.10
CA GLN A 120 -4.52 -11.03 6.19
C GLN A 120 -6.02 -10.72 6.33
N SER A 121 -6.75 -10.67 5.21
CA SER A 121 -8.21 -10.58 5.23
C SER A 121 -8.86 -11.81 5.87
N ALA A 122 -8.31 -13.01 5.63
CA ALA A 122 -8.75 -14.25 6.25
C ALA A 122 -8.49 -14.27 7.76
N LEU A 123 -7.38 -13.68 8.22
CA LEU A 123 -7.12 -13.53 9.65
C LEU A 123 -8.21 -12.69 10.33
N ILE A 124 -8.65 -11.60 9.68
CA ILE A 124 -9.73 -10.73 10.20
C ILE A 124 -11.05 -11.50 10.31
N THR A 125 -11.43 -12.24 9.26
CA THR A 125 -12.71 -12.97 9.20
C THR A 125 -12.74 -14.27 10.01
N SER A 126 -11.57 -14.84 10.35
CA SER A 126 -11.43 -16.14 11.03
C SER A 126 -12.27 -16.33 12.32
N THR A 127 -12.55 -15.24 13.02
CA THR A 127 -13.31 -15.27 14.30
C THR A 127 -14.83 -15.30 14.10
N GLY A 128 -15.30 -15.05 12.87
CA GLY A 128 -16.73 -14.91 12.55
C GLY A 128 -17.38 -13.62 13.06
N GLN A 129 -16.60 -12.69 13.61
CA GLN A 129 -17.07 -11.34 14.01
C GLN A 129 -17.12 -10.37 12.83
N VAL A 130 -16.45 -10.74 11.73
CA VAL A 130 -16.41 -10.00 10.46
C VAL A 130 -16.70 -11.02 9.36
N GLU A 131 -17.74 -10.77 8.57
CA GLU A 131 -18.23 -11.69 7.55
C GLU A 131 -17.50 -11.52 6.22
N GLU A 132 -17.16 -10.28 5.85
CA GLU A 132 -16.40 -9.97 4.64
C GLU A 132 -15.30 -8.95 4.98
N ALA A 133 -14.11 -9.11 4.40
CA ALA A 133 -13.01 -8.17 4.56
C ALA A 133 -12.19 -8.06 3.26
N ALA A 134 -11.71 -6.85 2.98
CA ALA A 134 -10.79 -6.55 1.89
C ALA A 134 -9.81 -5.45 2.33
N ILE A 135 -8.53 -5.64 2.01
CA ILE A 135 -7.44 -4.74 2.39
C ILE A 135 -7.00 -3.93 1.18
N LEU A 136 -6.85 -2.62 1.36
CA LEU A 136 -6.24 -1.70 0.41
C LEU A 136 -5.02 -1.07 1.07
N SER A 137 -3.84 -1.58 0.74
CA SER A 137 -2.56 -1.07 1.24
C SER A 137 -1.78 -0.39 0.12
N THR A 138 -1.43 0.88 0.31
CA THR A 138 -0.72 1.71 -0.67
C THR A 138 0.32 2.57 0.05
N CYS A 139 1.11 3.35 -0.69
CA CYS A 139 2.03 4.32 -0.08
C CYS A 139 1.35 5.48 0.63
N ASN A 140 0.08 5.79 0.30
CA ASN A 140 -0.64 6.94 0.85
C ASN A 140 -1.67 6.56 1.90
N ARG A 141 -2.14 5.31 1.89
CA ARG A 141 -3.22 4.84 2.76
C ARG A 141 -3.12 3.36 3.04
N PHE A 142 -3.64 2.99 4.20
CA PHE A 142 -3.92 1.62 4.59
C PHE A 142 -5.37 1.57 5.06
N GLU A 143 -6.21 0.80 4.38
CA GLU A 143 -7.64 0.75 4.64
C GLU A 143 -8.12 -0.70 4.66
N ILE A 144 -8.92 -1.02 5.68
CA ILE A 144 -9.62 -2.30 5.78
C ILE A 144 -11.10 -2.00 5.56
N TYR A 145 -11.62 -2.44 4.43
CA TYR A 145 -13.05 -2.45 4.15
C TYR A 145 -13.63 -3.76 4.65
N PHE A 146 -14.70 -3.70 5.43
CA PHE A 146 -15.33 -4.90 5.96
C PHE A 146 -16.84 -4.78 6.01
N ALA A 147 -17.53 -5.91 5.95
CA ALA A 147 -18.97 -5.98 6.10
C ALA A 147 -19.32 -6.88 7.30
N ALA A 148 -20.16 -6.38 8.20
CA ALA A 148 -20.55 -7.14 9.39
C ALA A 148 -21.99 -6.92 9.83
N SER A 149 -22.60 -7.94 10.44
CA SER A 149 -23.93 -7.80 11.08
C SER A 149 -23.86 -7.06 12.42
N ASP A 150 -22.77 -7.22 13.19
CA ASP A 150 -22.53 -6.44 14.41
C ASP A 150 -21.31 -5.51 14.27
N PRO A 151 -21.53 -4.20 14.02
CA PRO A 151 -20.46 -3.21 13.91
C PRO A 151 -19.57 -3.14 15.15
N HIS A 152 -20.10 -3.36 16.36
CA HIS A 152 -19.31 -3.18 17.59
C HIS A 152 -18.26 -4.29 17.76
N GLU A 153 -18.67 -5.55 17.58
CA GLU A 153 -17.74 -6.70 17.63
C GLU A 153 -16.75 -6.67 16.45
N ALA A 154 -17.22 -6.32 15.25
CA ALA A 154 -16.38 -6.19 14.07
C ALA A 154 -15.30 -5.11 14.24
N ASN A 155 -15.69 -3.90 14.70
CA ASN A 155 -14.74 -2.82 14.98
C ASN A 155 -13.70 -3.23 16.02
N ALA A 156 -14.10 -3.94 17.07
CA ALA A 156 -13.16 -4.42 18.08
C ALA A 156 -12.15 -5.43 17.49
N ARG A 157 -12.62 -6.36 16.65
CA ARG A 157 -11.79 -7.36 15.98
C ARG A 157 -10.77 -6.73 15.03
N VAL A 158 -11.20 -5.75 14.22
CA VAL A 158 -10.32 -5.03 13.29
C VAL A 158 -9.31 -4.18 14.05
N MET A 159 -9.71 -3.52 15.14
CA MET A 159 -8.79 -2.77 16.00
C MET A 159 -7.73 -3.67 16.67
N GLU A 160 -8.11 -4.87 17.09
CA GLU A 160 -7.18 -5.88 17.62
C GLU A 160 -6.18 -6.32 16.55
N PHE A 161 -6.66 -6.62 15.33
CA PHE A 161 -5.78 -6.94 14.19
C PHE A 161 -4.77 -5.81 13.92
N LEU A 162 -5.21 -4.55 13.89
CA LEU A 162 -4.32 -3.40 13.68
C LEU A 162 -3.26 -3.28 14.77
N GLN A 163 -3.64 -3.55 16.02
CA GLN A 163 -2.72 -3.51 17.15
C GLN A 163 -1.68 -4.63 17.07
N GLU A 164 -2.11 -5.86 16.80
CA GLU A 164 -1.24 -7.03 16.65
C GLU A 164 -0.24 -6.84 15.51
N ARG A 165 -0.72 -6.36 14.34
CA ARG A 165 0.11 -6.12 13.16
C ARG A 165 1.14 -5.02 13.38
N SER A 166 0.70 -3.87 13.88
CA SER A 166 1.57 -2.69 13.98
C SER A 166 2.51 -2.70 15.19
N GLY A 167 2.19 -3.49 16.22
CA GLY A 167 2.84 -3.40 17.52
C GLY A 167 2.66 -2.05 18.22
N LEU A 168 1.80 -1.16 17.71
CA LEU A 168 1.58 0.17 18.25
C LEU A 168 0.57 0.15 19.41
N PRO A 169 0.74 1.04 20.42
CA PRO A 169 -0.29 1.23 21.44
C PRO A 169 -1.62 1.68 20.83
N VAL A 170 -2.74 1.19 21.36
CA VAL A 170 -4.10 1.58 20.93
C VAL A 170 -4.31 3.09 20.97
N SER A 171 -3.67 3.80 21.91
CA SER A 171 -3.73 5.25 22.01
C SER A 171 -3.10 5.96 20.81
N VAL A 172 -2.04 5.39 20.22
CA VAL A 172 -1.40 5.91 19.01
C VAL A 172 -2.28 5.62 17.81
N LEU A 173 -2.76 4.39 17.67
CA LEU A 173 -3.67 4.01 16.58
C LEU A 173 -4.91 4.90 16.54
N ARG A 174 -5.61 5.08 17.67
CA ARG A 174 -6.82 5.92 17.75
C ARG A 174 -6.64 7.38 17.33
N ARG A 175 -5.42 7.93 17.40
CA ARG A 175 -5.14 9.30 16.95
C ARG A 175 -4.88 9.39 15.45
N ASN A 176 -4.53 8.27 14.83
CA ASN A 176 -4.05 8.20 13.45
C ASN A 176 -4.98 7.41 12.52
N ILE A 177 -6.08 6.85 13.02
CA ILE A 177 -7.06 6.13 12.20
C ILE A 177 -8.36 6.92 12.09
N PHE A 178 -9.07 6.70 10.99
CA PHE A 178 -10.46 7.06 10.82
C PHE A 178 -11.33 5.79 10.80
N MET A 179 -12.60 5.95 11.15
CA MET A 179 -13.61 4.89 11.10
C MET A 179 -14.86 5.48 10.45
N LEU A 180 -15.33 4.91 9.35
CA LEU A 180 -16.56 5.32 8.67
C LEU A 180 -17.50 4.12 8.54
N GLU A 181 -18.80 4.41 8.49
CA GLU A 181 -19.86 3.40 8.44
C GLU A 181 -20.89 3.70 7.35
N GLY A 182 -21.52 2.65 6.83
CA GLY A 182 -22.60 2.73 5.86
C GLY A 182 -22.25 3.60 4.65
N ASP A 183 -23.10 4.60 4.40
CA ASP A 183 -22.97 5.50 3.25
C ASP A 183 -21.66 6.28 3.26
N ASP A 184 -21.13 6.65 4.42
CA ASP A 184 -19.86 7.39 4.51
C ASP A 184 -18.67 6.53 4.08
N ALA A 185 -18.67 5.24 4.44
CA ALA A 185 -17.67 4.29 3.97
C ALA A 185 -17.74 4.09 2.45
N VAL A 186 -18.96 4.03 1.90
CA VAL A 186 -19.19 3.93 0.45
C VAL A 186 -18.69 5.20 -0.25
N TRP A 187 -19.10 6.39 0.21
CA TRP A 187 -18.68 7.67 -0.37
C TRP A 187 -17.18 7.87 -0.31
N HIS A 188 -16.55 7.48 0.80
CA HIS A 188 -15.10 7.49 0.96
C HIS A 188 -14.43 6.66 -0.14
N LEU A 189 -14.81 5.40 -0.31
CA LEU A 189 -14.24 4.55 -1.35
C LEU A 189 -14.47 5.11 -2.76
N MET A 190 -15.63 5.70 -3.03
CA MET A 190 -15.90 6.36 -4.33
C MET A 190 -14.96 7.54 -4.56
N ARG A 191 -14.67 8.34 -3.53
CA ARG A 191 -13.71 9.45 -3.59
C ARG A 191 -12.28 8.96 -3.78
N VAL A 192 -11.88 7.90 -3.09
CA VAL A 192 -10.57 7.24 -3.24
C VAL A 192 -10.40 6.71 -4.66
N ALA A 193 -11.36 5.93 -5.18
CA ALA A 193 -11.31 5.40 -6.54
C ALA A 193 -11.36 6.50 -7.61
N GLY A 194 -12.04 7.61 -7.32
CA GLY A 194 -12.04 8.83 -8.14
C GLY A 194 -10.74 9.63 -8.10
N GLY A 195 -9.83 9.33 -7.17
CA GLY A 195 -8.59 10.08 -6.96
C GLY A 195 -8.81 11.47 -6.34
N LEU A 196 -9.96 11.68 -5.68
CA LEU A 196 -10.29 12.94 -4.97
C LEU A 196 -9.69 12.99 -3.56
N ASP A 197 -9.46 11.82 -2.97
CA ASP A 197 -8.76 11.64 -1.72
C ASP A 197 -7.43 10.96 -2.04
N SER A 198 -6.48 11.72 -2.57
CA SER A 198 -5.11 11.28 -2.89
C SER A 198 -4.17 12.43 -2.56
N LEU A 199 -2.91 12.14 -2.22
CA LEU A 199 -1.89 13.17 -2.03
C LEU A 199 -1.85 14.08 -3.26
N VAL A 200 -1.85 13.47 -4.45
CA VAL A 200 -2.13 14.19 -5.67
C VAL A 200 -3.51 13.87 -6.23
N VAL A 201 -4.34 14.90 -6.29
CA VAL A 201 -5.69 14.82 -6.84
C VAL A 201 -5.61 14.41 -8.31
N GLY A 202 -6.35 13.35 -8.67
CA GLY A 202 -6.42 12.83 -10.03
C GLY A 202 -5.32 11.85 -10.43
N GLU A 203 -4.42 11.47 -9.52
CA GLU A 203 -3.39 10.46 -9.76
C GLU A 203 -4.01 9.13 -10.24
N GLY A 204 -3.53 8.57 -11.36
CA GLY A 204 -4.09 7.39 -12.01
C GLY A 204 -3.99 6.07 -11.23
N GLN A 205 -3.00 5.94 -10.35
CA GLN A 205 -2.59 4.62 -9.82
C GLN A 205 -3.58 4.10 -8.78
N ILE A 206 -4.22 4.96 -8.00
CA ILE A 206 -5.19 4.57 -6.97
C ILE A 206 -6.38 3.78 -7.54
N LEU A 207 -6.86 4.13 -8.74
CA LEU A 207 -7.95 3.40 -9.39
C LEU A 207 -7.54 1.97 -9.74
N SER A 208 -6.29 1.79 -10.20
CA SER A 208 -5.72 0.47 -10.48
C SER A 208 -5.57 -0.35 -9.20
N GLN A 209 -5.14 0.27 -8.09
CA GLN A 209 -5.02 -0.39 -6.79
C GLN A 209 -6.39 -0.81 -6.23
N VAL A 210 -7.42 0.03 -6.34
CA VAL A 210 -8.80 -0.34 -5.96
C VAL A 210 -9.30 -1.50 -6.85
N ARG A 211 -8.95 -1.50 -8.15
CA ARG A 211 -9.26 -2.61 -9.03
C ARG A 211 -8.53 -3.89 -8.63
N GLN A 212 -7.27 -3.82 -8.22
CA GLN A 212 -6.53 -4.98 -7.70
C GLN A 212 -7.18 -5.50 -6.42
N CYS A 213 -7.50 -4.62 -5.47
CA CYS A 213 -8.23 -4.97 -4.25
C CYS A 213 -9.54 -5.69 -4.56
N HIS A 214 -10.31 -5.23 -5.55
CA HIS A 214 -11.49 -5.95 -6.03
C HIS A 214 -11.18 -7.35 -6.54
N LEU A 215 -10.16 -7.49 -7.41
CA LEU A 215 -9.80 -8.77 -8.01
C LEU A 215 -9.36 -9.78 -6.95
N HIS A 216 -8.46 -9.39 -6.04
CA HIS A 216 -8.04 -10.21 -4.90
C HIS A 216 -9.23 -10.62 -4.03
N SER A 217 -10.15 -9.69 -3.76
CA SER A 217 -11.31 -9.96 -2.89
C SER A 217 -12.27 -11.03 -3.42
N ILE A 218 -12.24 -11.35 -4.73
CA ILE A 218 -13.11 -12.33 -5.38
C ILE A 218 -12.39 -13.62 -5.80
N GLU A 219 -11.09 -13.73 -5.51
CA GLU A 219 -10.33 -14.97 -5.72
C GLU A 219 -10.82 -16.09 -4.77
N GLU A 220 -10.37 -17.32 -5.00
CA GLU A 220 -10.82 -18.48 -4.22
C GLU A 220 -10.45 -18.39 -2.73
N ASP A 221 -9.31 -17.76 -2.43
CA ASP A 221 -8.82 -17.45 -1.08
C ASP A 221 -9.23 -16.05 -0.60
N GLY A 222 -9.96 -15.30 -1.42
CA GLY A 222 -10.46 -13.96 -1.13
C GLY A 222 -11.58 -13.94 -0.10
N CYS A 223 -11.61 -12.90 0.73
CA CYS A 223 -12.61 -12.72 1.79
C CYS A 223 -13.63 -11.60 1.51
N GLY A 224 -13.77 -11.14 0.26
CA GLY A 224 -14.60 -9.99 -0.12
C GLY A 224 -16.10 -10.25 -0.20
N GLY A 225 -16.54 -11.50 -0.11
CA GLY A 225 -17.94 -11.90 -0.17
C GLY A 225 -18.76 -11.22 -1.28
N LYS A 226 -20.06 -10.99 -1.05
CA LYS A 226 -20.96 -10.39 -2.06
C LYS A 226 -21.10 -8.88 -1.89
N VAL A 227 -21.04 -8.38 -0.66
CA VAL A 227 -21.29 -6.97 -0.36
C VAL A 227 -20.07 -6.14 -0.77
N LEU A 228 -18.87 -6.50 -0.29
CA LEU A 228 -17.65 -5.75 -0.63
C LEU A 228 -17.27 -5.93 -2.09
N SER A 229 -17.41 -7.13 -2.65
CA SER A 229 -17.16 -7.36 -4.08
C SER A 229 -17.99 -6.40 -4.96
N ARG A 230 -19.30 -6.26 -4.66
CA ARG A 230 -20.17 -5.33 -5.38
C ARG A 230 -19.77 -3.87 -5.15
N LEU A 231 -19.43 -3.51 -3.92
CA LEU A 231 -18.99 -2.17 -3.56
C LEU A 231 -17.70 -1.76 -4.29
N LEU A 232 -16.67 -2.60 -4.25
CA LEU A 232 -15.38 -2.37 -4.91
C LEU A 232 -15.55 -2.27 -6.43
N ASN A 233 -16.35 -3.16 -7.04
CA ASN A 233 -16.65 -3.07 -8.47
C ASN A 233 -17.36 -1.75 -8.84
N ASN A 234 -18.34 -1.33 -8.04
CA ASN A 234 -19.02 -0.04 -8.25
C ASN A 234 -18.06 1.14 -8.08
N ALA A 235 -17.12 1.07 -7.13
CA ALA A 235 -16.09 2.09 -6.95
C ALA A 235 -15.15 2.18 -8.16
N VAL A 236 -14.73 1.05 -8.73
CA VAL A 236 -13.95 1.01 -9.98
C VAL A 236 -14.74 1.66 -11.12
N ALA A 237 -16.02 1.36 -11.25
CA ALA A 237 -16.88 1.98 -12.27
C ALA A 237 -17.03 3.50 -12.07
N ALA A 238 -17.23 3.95 -10.83
CA ALA A 238 -17.31 5.36 -10.49
C ALA A 238 -15.99 6.10 -10.79
N GLY A 239 -14.85 5.52 -10.40
CA GLY A 239 -13.53 6.10 -10.69
C GLY A 239 -13.26 6.21 -12.20
N LYS A 240 -13.65 5.21 -12.99
CA LYS A 240 -13.58 5.29 -14.46
C LYS A 240 -14.42 6.45 -15.01
N ARG A 241 -15.67 6.58 -14.53
CA ARG A 241 -16.57 7.67 -14.94
C ARG A 241 -16.02 9.04 -14.59
N VAL A 242 -15.51 9.22 -13.37
CA VAL A 242 -14.88 10.47 -12.93
C VAL A 242 -13.76 10.87 -13.90
N ARG A 243 -12.94 9.93 -14.38
CA ARG A 243 -11.86 10.23 -15.33
C ARG A 243 -12.32 10.51 -16.75
N SER A 244 -13.36 9.81 -17.22
CA SER A 244 -13.88 10.00 -18.58
C SER A 244 -14.78 11.24 -18.70
N GLU A 245 -15.49 11.58 -17.63
CA GLU A 245 -16.49 12.65 -17.61
C GLU A 245 -15.92 13.97 -17.09
N THR A 246 -14.72 13.98 -16.49
CA THR A 246 -14.08 15.19 -15.96
C THR A 246 -12.65 15.37 -16.47
N ALA A 247 -12.10 16.57 -16.28
CA ALA A 247 -10.71 16.87 -16.61
C ALA A 247 -9.72 16.50 -15.49
N ILE A 248 -10.14 15.75 -14.45
CA ILE A 248 -9.30 15.49 -13.26
C ILE A 248 -7.97 14.79 -13.56
N SER A 249 -7.91 14.02 -14.66
CA SER A 249 -6.67 13.34 -15.07
C SER A 249 -5.73 14.23 -15.90
N LYS A 250 -6.19 15.42 -16.31
CA LYS A 250 -5.37 16.35 -17.11
C LYS A 250 -4.50 17.18 -16.16
N GLY A 251 -3.19 16.96 -16.22
CA GLY A 251 -2.23 17.71 -15.42
C GLY A 251 -2.20 17.30 -13.95
N SER A 252 -2.71 16.13 -13.57
CA SER A 252 -2.48 15.60 -12.23
C SER A 252 -0.99 15.30 -12.05
N VAL A 253 -0.40 15.91 -11.02
CA VAL A 253 0.98 15.64 -10.60
C VAL A 253 1.02 14.18 -10.07
N SER A 254 2.15 13.48 -10.18
CA SER A 254 2.31 12.15 -9.58
C SER A 254 3.25 12.26 -8.38
N ILE A 255 3.28 11.25 -7.50
CA ILE A 255 4.30 11.19 -6.43
C ILE A 255 5.71 11.26 -7.04
N SER A 256 5.93 10.56 -8.15
CA SER A 256 7.21 10.63 -8.88
C SER A 256 7.50 12.03 -9.42
N SER A 257 6.49 12.77 -9.90
CA SER A 257 6.65 14.17 -10.32
C SER A 257 6.98 15.09 -9.15
N ALA A 258 6.28 14.93 -8.03
CA ALA A 258 6.53 15.72 -6.82
C ALA A 258 7.93 15.46 -6.26
N ALA A 259 8.42 14.22 -6.34
CA ALA A 259 9.80 13.87 -6.02
C ALA A 259 10.81 14.59 -6.94
N VAL A 260 10.56 14.66 -8.25
CA VAL A 260 11.44 15.43 -9.16
C VAL A 260 11.42 16.93 -8.84
N GLU A 261 10.25 17.50 -8.58
CA GLU A 261 10.09 18.92 -8.21
C GLU A 261 10.79 19.25 -6.89
N LEU A 262 10.65 18.39 -5.87
CA LEU A 262 11.34 18.52 -4.60
C LEU A 262 12.87 18.47 -4.82
N SER A 263 13.35 17.47 -5.54
CA SER A 263 14.78 17.30 -5.84
C SER A 263 15.35 18.54 -6.53
N GLU A 264 14.66 19.06 -7.54
CA GLU A 264 15.08 20.27 -8.27
C GLU A 264 15.12 21.51 -7.36
N HIS A 265 14.09 21.72 -6.54
CA HIS A 265 14.02 22.85 -5.62
C HIS A 265 15.08 22.80 -4.52
N MET A 266 15.40 21.60 -4.01
CA MET A 266 16.35 21.41 -2.92
C MET A 266 17.80 21.23 -3.40
N CYS A 267 18.02 20.91 -4.69
CA CYS A 267 19.35 20.60 -5.23
C CYS A 267 20.41 21.67 -4.91
N MET A 268 20.11 22.94 -5.21
CA MET A 268 21.04 24.04 -4.94
C MET A 268 21.31 24.25 -3.44
N LYS A 269 20.31 24.03 -2.59
CA LYS A 269 20.42 24.24 -1.15
C LYS A 269 21.21 23.12 -0.47
N ASP A 270 20.92 21.88 -0.85
CA ASP A 270 21.41 20.70 -0.16
C ASP A 270 22.70 20.16 -0.76
N LEU A 271 22.86 20.30 -2.08
CA LEU A 271 23.99 19.74 -2.83
C LEU A 271 24.93 20.82 -3.38
N ASN A 272 24.52 22.10 -3.34
CA ASN A 272 25.27 23.22 -3.92
C ASN A 272 25.65 23.00 -5.40
N LEU A 273 24.75 22.37 -6.15
CA LEU A 273 24.88 22.12 -7.59
C LEU A 273 23.54 22.33 -8.31
N PRO A 274 23.55 22.75 -9.58
CA PRO A 274 22.32 22.89 -10.35
C PRO A 274 21.77 21.52 -10.71
N PHE A 275 20.44 21.36 -10.67
CA PHE A 275 19.79 20.07 -10.92
C PHE A 275 20.17 19.42 -12.27
N SER A 276 20.45 20.23 -13.30
CA SER A 276 20.91 19.77 -14.62
C SER A 276 22.28 19.08 -14.62
N GLU A 277 23.10 19.30 -13.60
CA GLU A 277 24.43 18.67 -13.45
C GLU A 277 24.41 17.49 -12.47
N ALA A 278 23.28 17.23 -11.81
CA ALA A 278 23.16 16.19 -10.82
C ALA A 278 23.27 14.79 -11.44
N ARG A 279 24.10 13.92 -10.85
CA ARG A 279 24.16 12.51 -11.22
C ARG A 279 23.05 11.76 -10.51
N LEU A 280 22.14 11.19 -11.30
CA LEU A 280 20.91 10.58 -10.81
C LEU A 280 21.01 9.06 -10.81
N ALA A 281 20.54 8.44 -9.74
CA ALA A 281 20.33 7.00 -9.66
C ALA A 281 18.97 6.67 -9.07
N VAL A 282 18.43 5.51 -9.42
CA VAL A 282 17.21 4.97 -8.84
C VAL A 282 17.40 3.51 -8.47
N VAL A 283 17.00 3.16 -7.26
CA VAL A 283 16.96 1.78 -6.76
C VAL A 283 15.55 1.23 -6.93
N GLY A 284 15.43 0.23 -7.79
CA GLY A 284 14.17 -0.38 -8.21
C GLY A 284 13.79 0.01 -9.64
N ALA A 285 13.14 -0.94 -10.35
CA ALA A 285 12.68 -0.79 -11.73
C ALA A 285 11.17 -1.01 -11.86
N GLY A 286 10.39 -0.44 -10.95
CA GLY A 286 8.94 -0.60 -10.88
C GLY A 286 8.16 0.42 -11.70
N THR A 287 6.84 0.40 -11.52
CA THR A 287 5.93 1.41 -12.11
C THR A 287 6.29 2.84 -11.68
N MET A 288 6.70 3.01 -10.42
CA MET A 288 7.13 4.31 -9.88
C MET A 288 8.40 4.82 -10.55
N THR A 289 9.35 3.95 -10.84
CA THR A 289 10.57 4.26 -11.60
C THR A 289 10.25 4.72 -13.02
N ARG A 290 9.31 4.06 -13.71
CA ARG A 290 8.87 4.49 -15.04
C ARG A 290 8.33 5.92 -15.03
N LEU A 291 7.47 6.24 -14.07
CA LEU A 291 6.92 7.58 -13.92
C LEU A 291 8.01 8.60 -13.57
N LEU A 292 8.94 8.23 -12.68
CA LEU A 292 10.09 9.05 -12.33
C LEU A 292 10.93 9.40 -13.56
N ILE A 293 11.32 8.41 -14.37
CA ILE A 293 12.09 8.64 -15.59
C ILE A 293 11.29 9.49 -16.59
N THR A 294 9.99 9.28 -16.71
CA THR A 294 9.13 10.12 -17.58
C THR A 294 9.19 11.60 -17.18
N HIS A 295 9.10 11.89 -15.88
CA HIS A 295 9.17 13.26 -15.37
C HIS A 295 10.58 13.85 -15.49
N LEU A 296 11.62 13.06 -15.17
CA LEU A 296 13.01 13.48 -15.34
C LEU A 296 13.35 13.78 -16.81
N ALA A 297 12.93 12.92 -17.75
CA ALA A 297 13.10 13.13 -19.19
C ALA A 297 12.44 14.43 -19.66
N SER A 298 11.25 14.76 -19.14
CA SER A 298 10.59 16.04 -19.43
C SER A 298 11.37 17.27 -18.94
N ARG A 299 12.32 17.09 -18.01
CA ARG A 299 13.24 18.12 -17.51
C ARG A 299 14.63 18.05 -18.13
N GLY A 300 14.81 17.25 -19.18
CA GLY A 300 16.08 17.14 -19.90
C GLY A 300 17.07 16.14 -19.29
N LEU A 301 16.58 15.09 -18.62
CA LEU A 301 17.42 13.97 -18.19
C LEU A 301 18.16 13.35 -19.38
N GLU A 302 19.49 13.35 -19.32
CA GLU A 302 20.33 12.69 -20.32
C GLU A 302 20.78 11.29 -19.88
N ARG A 303 21.06 11.10 -18.58
CA ARG A 303 21.61 9.85 -18.04
C ARG A 303 21.08 9.53 -16.64
N ILE A 304 20.81 8.25 -16.39
CA ILE A 304 20.42 7.74 -15.06
C ILE A 304 20.96 6.31 -14.85
N ALA A 305 21.37 5.99 -13.62
CA ALA A 305 21.66 4.62 -13.23
C ALA A 305 20.44 3.95 -12.58
N ILE A 306 20.09 2.74 -13.01
CA ILE A 306 19.05 1.92 -12.39
C ILE A 306 19.71 0.74 -11.68
N VAL A 307 19.58 0.68 -10.36
CA VAL A 307 20.00 -0.46 -9.54
C VAL A 307 18.79 -1.36 -9.31
N ASN A 308 18.87 -2.65 -9.67
CA ASN A 308 17.76 -3.58 -9.46
C ASN A 308 18.21 -5.02 -9.21
N ARG A 309 17.37 -5.80 -8.53
CA ARG A 309 17.65 -7.22 -8.21
C ARG A 309 17.72 -8.12 -9.45
N SER A 310 17.06 -7.73 -10.54
CA SER A 310 17.02 -8.52 -11.77
C SER A 310 17.04 -7.65 -13.02
N MET A 311 17.56 -8.19 -14.11
CA MET A 311 17.72 -7.48 -15.39
C MET A 311 16.45 -7.23 -16.21
N PRO A 312 15.42 -8.11 -16.24
CA PRO A 312 14.33 -7.97 -17.21
C PRO A 312 13.60 -6.62 -17.14
N ARG A 313 13.24 -6.16 -15.93
CA ARG A 313 12.49 -4.91 -15.74
C ARG A 313 13.29 -3.65 -16.11
N PRO A 314 14.55 -3.46 -15.67
CA PRO A 314 15.39 -2.37 -16.15
C PRO A 314 15.58 -2.36 -17.67
N MET A 315 15.71 -3.52 -18.31
CA MET A 315 15.82 -3.62 -19.77
C MET A 315 14.54 -3.15 -20.47
N GLU A 316 13.36 -3.55 -19.98
CA GLU A 316 12.08 -3.04 -20.48
C GLU A 316 11.96 -1.52 -20.34
N LEU A 317 12.50 -0.93 -19.26
CA LEU A 317 12.54 0.53 -19.09
C LEU A 317 13.51 1.18 -20.07
N GLN A 318 14.68 0.60 -20.28
CA GLN A 318 15.66 1.08 -21.27
C GLN A 318 15.06 1.11 -22.68
N GLU A 319 14.31 0.08 -23.07
CA GLU A 319 13.60 0.04 -24.36
C GLU A 319 12.49 1.11 -24.47
N GLN A 320 11.85 1.47 -23.36
CA GLN A 320 10.80 2.50 -23.32
C GLN A 320 11.34 3.93 -23.42
N PHE A 321 12.61 4.17 -23.05
CA PHE A 321 13.23 5.49 -23.03
C PHE A 321 14.54 5.49 -23.84
N PRO A 322 14.48 5.35 -25.17
CA PRO A 322 15.68 5.26 -26.02
C PRO A 322 16.52 6.53 -26.07
N ASP A 323 15.95 7.68 -25.70
CA ASP A 323 16.62 8.98 -25.69
C ASP A 323 17.36 9.25 -24.37
N VAL A 324 17.28 8.35 -23.38
CA VAL A 324 17.95 8.46 -22.08
C VAL A 324 19.02 7.37 -21.97
N ASP A 325 20.25 7.76 -21.62
CA ASP A 325 21.32 6.81 -21.31
C ASP A 325 21.03 6.14 -19.96
N ILE A 326 20.41 4.96 -20.00
CA ILE A 326 20.09 4.15 -18.82
C ILE A 326 21.19 3.13 -18.60
N GLU A 327 21.94 3.33 -17.51
CA GLU A 327 22.93 2.38 -17.03
C GLU A 327 22.27 1.39 -16.07
N ILE A 328 22.25 0.10 -16.43
CA ILE A 328 21.64 -0.95 -15.58
C ILE A 328 22.73 -1.58 -14.72
N VAL A 329 22.53 -1.56 -13.40
CA VAL A 329 23.44 -2.15 -12.40
C VAL A 329 22.65 -3.13 -11.53
N LEU A 330 23.25 -4.26 -11.20
CA LEU A 330 22.66 -5.21 -10.27
C LEU A 330 22.88 -4.77 -8.81
N GLU A 331 22.13 -5.37 -7.88
CA GLU A 331 22.10 -4.97 -6.46
C GLU A 331 23.48 -5.05 -5.77
N ASP A 332 24.39 -5.91 -6.24
CA ASP A 332 25.77 -6.00 -5.78
C ASP A 332 26.61 -4.74 -6.11
N GLY A 333 26.24 -4.00 -7.15
CA GLY A 333 26.86 -2.73 -7.51
C GLY A 333 26.20 -1.49 -6.89
N LEU A 334 25.25 -1.66 -5.95
CA LEU A 334 24.50 -0.54 -5.34
C LEU A 334 25.43 0.56 -4.82
N TRP A 335 26.45 0.19 -4.04
CA TRP A 335 27.30 1.16 -3.36
C TRP A 335 28.26 1.92 -4.29
N ASP A 336 28.70 1.27 -5.37
CA ASP A 336 29.45 1.94 -6.44
C ASP A 336 28.60 3.01 -7.13
N VAL A 337 27.30 2.75 -7.31
CA VAL A 337 26.35 3.71 -7.86
C VAL A 337 26.07 4.84 -6.87
N VAL A 338 25.80 4.53 -5.61
CA VAL A 338 25.57 5.54 -4.56
C VAL A 338 26.78 6.46 -4.43
N GLY A 339 28.00 5.91 -4.37
CA GLY A 339 29.23 6.69 -4.21
C GLY A 339 29.53 7.67 -5.35
N ARG A 340 28.94 7.48 -6.53
CA ARG A 340 29.08 8.42 -7.67
C ARG A 340 27.81 9.17 -8.03
N SER A 341 26.74 9.04 -7.24
CA SER A 341 25.46 9.71 -7.46
C SER A 341 25.30 10.89 -6.51
N ASP A 342 24.65 11.95 -6.96
CA ASP A 342 24.35 13.13 -6.14
C ASP A 342 22.91 13.06 -5.58
N ILE A 343 22.01 12.42 -6.35
CA ILE A 343 20.63 12.16 -5.94
C ILE A 343 20.31 10.68 -6.19
N VAL A 344 19.86 9.97 -5.16
CA VAL A 344 19.44 8.58 -5.23
C VAL A 344 17.97 8.47 -4.86
N TYR A 345 17.15 7.99 -5.79
CA TYR A 345 15.75 7.69 -5.56
C TYR A 345 15.58 6.22 -5.13
N THR A 346 14.70 5.93 -4.19
CA THR A 346 14.33 4.54 -3.84
C THR A 346 12.86 4.28 -4.13
N ALA A 347 12.57 3.22 -4.88
CA ALA A 347 11.24 2.87 -5.35
C ALA A 347 11.04 1.35 -5.39
N THR A 348 11.50 0.64 -4.37
CA THR A 348 11.41 -0.83 -4.30
C THR A 348 10.21 -1.27 -3.47
N SER A 349 9.90 -2.57 -3.54
CA SER A 349 8.93 -3.23 -2.66
C SER A 349 9.62 -3.92 -1.47
N SER A 350 10.85 -3.53 -1.12
CA SER A 350 11.56 -4.10 0.02
C SER A 350 10.84 -3.76 1.33
N PRO A 351 10.63 -4.74 2.23
CA PRO A 351 10.12 -4.45 3.57
C PRO A 351 11.19 -3.83 4.48
N ASP A 352 12.47 -4.04 4.15
CA ASP A 352 13.63 -3.58 4.91
C ASP A 352 14.27 -2.35 4.25
N TYR A 353 15.03 -1.59 5.06
CA TYR A 353 15.87 -0.51 4.58
C TYR A 353 16.94 -1.06 3.62
N VAL A 354 17.01 -0.44 2.45
CA VAL A 354 18.04 -0.70 1.43
C VAL A 354 19.24 0.22 1.65
N ILE A 355 19.00 1.41 2.21
CA ILE A 355 20.01 2.37 2.60
C ILE A 355 19.69 2.81 4.03
N ASP A 356 20.63 2.66 4.95
CA ASP A 356 20.53 3.21 6.31
C ASP A 356 21.87 3.85 6.71
N LYS A 357 21.94 4.42 7.90
CA LYS A 357 23.18 5.04 8.40
C LYS A 357 24.35 4.06 8.44
N ALA A 358 24.14 2.86 9.00
CA ALA A 358 25.21 1.89 9.20
C ALA A 358 25.81 1.44 7.87
N LEU A 359 24.95 1.20 6.87
CA LEU A 359 25.35 0.82 5.53
C LEU A 359 26.07 1.97 4.79
N LEU A 360 25.63 3.22 4.96
CA LEU A 360 26.31 4.39 4.41
C LEU A 360 27.72 4.56 5.01
N GLU A 361 27.89 4.38 6.32
CA GLU A 361 29.19 4.39 7.00
C GLU A 361 30.09 3.25 6.51
N GLU A 362 29.56 2.02 6.46
CA GLU A 362 30.30 0.83 6.00
C GLU A 362 30.88 1.02 4.59
N HIS A 363 30.14 1.69 3.71
CA HIS A 363 30.52 1.92 2.31
C HIS A 363 31.14 3.31 2.07
N GLY A 364 31.66 3.95 3.13
CA GLY A 364 32.49 5.16 3.05
C GLY A 364 31.76 6.41 2.57
N GLN A 365 30.46 6.51 2.83
CA GLN A 365 29.65 7.69 2.50
C GLN A 365 29.59 8.72 3.64
N ASP A 366 30.27 8.47 4.77
CA ASP A 366 30.42 9.38 5.91
C ASP A 366 31.43 10.52 5.67
N GLY A 367 32.07 10.56 4.49
CA GLY A 367 33.08 11.53 4.11
C GLY A 367 32.59 12.97 3.86
N GLY A 368 31.35 13.30 4.24
CA GLY A 368 30.79 14.66 4.15
C GLY A 368 30.43 15.12 2.74
N ARG A 369 30.42 14.21 1.75
CA ARG A 369 29.96 14.52 0.40
C ARG A 369 28.44 14.77 0.43
N PRO A 370 27.94 15.83 -0.23
CA PRO A 370 26.51 16.02 -0.38
C PRO A 370 25.85 14.86 -1.14
N LEU A 371 24.85 14.23 -0.52
CA LEU A 371 24.06 13.15 -1.08
C LEU A 371 22.59 13.35 -0.71
N MET A 372 21.73 13.46 -1.72
CA MET A 372 20.30 13.55 -1.52
C MET A 372 19.67 12.17 -1.72
N LEU A 373 18.88 11.73 -0.75
CA LEU A 373 18.18 10.45 -0.79
C LEU A 373 16.68 10.75 -0.84
N VAL A 374 15.97 10.25 -1.85
CA VAL A 374 14.54 10.53 -2.04
C VAL A 374 13.75 9.22 -2.08
N ASP A 375 13.06 8.94 -0.97
CA ASP A 375 12.28 7.73 -0.80
C ASP A 375 10.83 7.91 -1.25
N ILE A 376 10.46 7.20 -2.31
CA ILE A 376 9.09 7.13 -2.81
C ILE A 376 8.43 5.77 -2.53
N ALA A 377 9.05 4.93 -1.70
CA ALA A 377 8.52 3.64 -1.26
C ALA A 377 7.85 3.71 0.13
N VAL A 378 6.91 2.78 0.37
CA VAL A 378 6.31 2.52 1.67
C VAL A 378 6.05 1.00 1.79
N PRO A 379 6.65 0.27 2.75
CA PRO A 379 7.59 0.73 3.79
C PRO A 379 8.81 1.46 3.24
N ARG A 380 9.39 2.34 4.05
CA ARG A 380 10.56 3.12 3.63
C ARG A 380 11.72 2.20 3.29
N ASN A 381 12.43 2.53 2.22
CA ASN A 381 13.69 1.90 1.85
C ASN A 381 14.90 2.67 2.39
N ILE A 382 14.71 3.90 2.86
CA ILE A 382 15.75 4.70 3.49
C ILE A 382 15.49 4.78 5.01
N GLY A 383 16.51 4.44 5.79
CA GLY A 383 16.49 4.51 7.24
C GLY A 383 16.29 5.93 7.74
N SER A 384 15.50 6.10 8.81
CA SER A 384 15.27 7.43 9.41
C SER A 384 16.54 8.06 10.01
N ASP A 385 17.54 7.23 10.29
CA ASP A 385 18.84 7.61 10.83
C ASP A 385 19.84 8.07 9.76
N SER A 386 19.57 7.87 8.46
CA SER A 386 20.47 8.28 7.38
C SER A 386 20.78 9.78 7.39
N GLY A 387 19.85 10.61 7.89
CA GLY A 387 20.02 12.06 8.00
C GLY A 387 20.94 12.51 9.13
N GLU A 388 21.40 11.59 9.99
CA GLU A 388 22.40 11.87 11.02
C GLU A 388 23.83 11.99 10.46
N LEU A 389 24.06 11.50 9.24
CA LEU A 389 25.36 11.62 8.57
C LEU A 389 25.54 13.00 7.96
N ASP A 390 26.71 13.59 8.18
CA ASP A 390 27.07 14.86 7.58
C ASP A 390 27.07 14.75 6.06
N GLY A 391 26.37 15.67 5.39
CA GLY A 391 26.23 15.70 3.93
C GLY A 391 25.05 14.90 3.37
N VAL A 392 24.42 14.01 4.15
CA VAL A 392 23.27 13.22 3.69
C VAL A 392 21.96 13.96 3.98
N LYS A 393 21.06 14.03 2.97
CA LYS A 393 19.74 14.66 3.05
C LYS A 393 18.65 13.68 2.60
N PRO A 394 18.01 12.95 3.54
CA PRO A 394 16.91 12.07 3.21
C PRO A 394 15.58 12.82 3.15
N TYR A 395 14.76 12.43 2.18
CA TYR A 395 13.40 12.87 1.98
C TYR A 395 12.52 11.64 1.79
N ASN A 396 11.28 11.69 2.26
CA ASN A 396 10.30 10.61 2.11
C ASN A 396 8.98 11.15 1.52
N VAL A 397 8.01 10.25 1.32
CA VAL A 397 6.70 10.59 0.73
C VAL A 397 5.93 11.71 1.46
N ASP A 398 6.15 11.91 2.76
CA ASP A 398 5.50 12.98 3.51
C ASP A 398 6.13 14.36 3.22
N ASP A 399 7.38 14.41 2.75
CA ASP A 399 8.09 15.64 2.35
C ASP A 399 7.69 16.15 0.96
N LEU A 400 6.95 15.33 0.19
CA LEU A 400 6.47 15.63 -1.17
C LEU A 400 5.17 16.45 -1.20
N LYS A 401 4.75 16.99 -0.05
CA LYS A 401 3.47 17.68 0.16
C LYS A 401 3.44 19.11 -0.38
#